data_AF-A0AAF5RVV6-F1
#
_entry.id   AF-A0AAF5RVV6-F1
#
_cell.length_a   1.000
_cell.length_b   1.000
_cell.length_c   1.000
_cell.angle_alpha   90.00
_cell.angle_beta   90.00
_cell.angle_gamma   90.00
#
_symmetry.space_group_name_H-M   'P 1'
#
loop_
_entity.id
_entity.type
_entity.pdbx_description
1 polymer ?
#
loop_
_entity_poly.entity_id
_entity_poly.type
_entity_poly.pdbx_seq_one_letter_code
_entity_poly.pdbx_strand_id
1 'polypeptide(L)'
;MENIAIVAILVCAISAAFAQLPMPYFERPDMITTNTRCIACTRAAAFRTNIDGQDTIAQCSSGNDVRDRCQGCCEVYAIYNGRQKAEAASFPSKDGSCICCMTC
;
A
#
# COMPACT_ATOMS: atom_id res chain seq x y z
N MET A 1 19.89 -21.46 -35.62
CA MET A 1 20.26 -20.80 -34.35
C MET A 1 19.91 -19.31 -34.35
N GLU A 2 19.97 -18.61 -35.49
CA GLU A 2 19.57 -17.20 -35.63
C GLU A 2 18.14 -16.86 -35.16
N ASN A 3 17.13 -17.66 -35.55
CA ASN A 3 15.73 -17.37 -35.19
C ASN A 3 15.46 -17.42 -33.67
N ILE A 4 16.21 -18.24 -32.93
CA ILE A 4 16.01 -18.40 -31.47
C ILE A 4 16.57 -17.16 -30.74
N ALA A 5 17.69 -16.61 -31.22
CA ALA A 5 18.26 -15.39 -30.67
C ALA A 5 17.33 -14.18 -30.87
N ILE A 6 16.69 -14.07 -32.04
CA ILE A 6 15.73 -12.99 -32.33
C ILE A 6 14.51 -13.06 -31.42
N VAL A 7 13.97 -14.27 -31.20
CA VAL A 7 12.82 -14.47 -30.30
C VAL A 7 13.18 -14.13 -28.85
N ALA A 8 14.38 -14.51 -28.39
CA ALA A 8 14.83 -14.18 -27.04
C ALA A 8 14.97 -12.66 -26.82
N ILE A 9 15.50 -11.93 -27.81
CA ILE A 9 15.64 -10.46 -27.73
C ILE A 9 14.27 -9.79 -27.68
N LEU A 10 13.30 -10.25 -28.49
CA LEU A 10 11.95 -9.71 -28.49
C LEU A 10 11.25 -9.91 -27.14
N VAL A 11 11.37 -11.10 -26.53
CA VAL A 11 10.75 -11.39 -25.22
C VAL A 11 11.37 -10.51 -24.11
N CYS A 12 12.68 -10.32 -24.11
CA CYS A 12 13.36 -9.43 -23.15
C CYS A 12 12.98 -7.95 -23.33
N ALA A 13 12.82 -7.48 -24.57
CA ALA A 13 12.42 -6.10 -24.85
C ALA A 13 10.99 -5.81 -24.38
N ILE A 14 10.08 -6.77 -24.57
CA ILE A 14 8.69 -6.64 -24.11
C ILE A 14 8.69 -6.60 -22.56
N SER A 15 9.49 -7.44 -21.88
CA SER A 15 9.58 -7.50 -20.40
C SER A 15 10.17 -6.29 -19.69
N ALA A 16 11.06 -5.55 -20.34
CA ALA A 16 11.47 -4.24 -19.84
C ALA A 16 10.34 -3.20 -19.86
N ALA A 17 9.39 -3.31 -20.81
CA ALA A 17 8.34 -2.30 -20.99
C ALA A 17 7.25 -2.35 -19.91
N PHE A 18 6.92 -3.52 -19.35
CA PHE A 18 5.89 -3.62 -18.30
C PHE A 18 6.39 -3.24 -16.91
N ALA A 19 7.71 -3.25 -16.67
CA ALA A 19 8.30 -2.75 -15.43
C ALA A 19 8.28 -1.20 -15.33
N GLN A 20 8.02 -0.52 -16.45
CA GLN A 20 8.10 0.93 -16.58
C GLN A 20 6.76 1.62 -16.66
N LEU A 21 5.64 0.88 -16.63
CA LEU A 21 4.33 1.53 -16.56
C LEU A 21 4.30 2.33 -15.26
N PRO A 22 4.25 3.68 -15.32
CA PRO A 22 4.08 4.47 -14.13
C PRO A 22 2.75 4.03 -13.53
N MET A 23 2.84 3.35 -12.39
CA MET A 23 1.68 3.08 -11.56
C MET A 23 0.94 4.41 -11.41
N PRO A 24 -0.39 4.46 -11.60
CA PRO A 24 -1.14 5.66 -11.32
C PRO A 24 -0.85 6.02 -9.87
N TYR A 25 0.00 7.03 -9.68
CA TYR A 25 0.27 7.60 -8.39
C TYR A 25 -1.08 8.06 -7.90
N PHE A 26 -1.57 7.43 -6.84
CA PHE A 26 -2.73 7.94 -6.15
C PHE A 26 -2.30 9.30 -5.63
N GLU A 27 -2.73 10.36 -6.31
CA GLU A 27 -2.48 11.75 -5.92
C GLU A 27 -2.97 11.90 -4.49
N ARG A 28 -2.01 11.82 -3.57
CA ARG A 28 -2.24 12.08 -2.16
C ARG A 28 -2.57 13.56 -2.09
N PRO A 29 -3.74 13.97 -1.60
CA PRO A 29 -4.05 15.40 -1.48
C PRO A 29 -2.94 16.04 -0.65
N ASP A 30 -2.16 16.88 -1.32
CA ASP A 30 -1.05 17.62 -0.78
C ASP A 30 -1.62 18.69 0.15
N MET A 31 -1.67 18.37 1.44
CA MET A 31 -2.03 19.31 2.49
C MET A 31 -0.80 20.19 2.79
N ILE A 32 -0.35 20.93 1.79
CA ILE A 32 0.69 21.93 1.92
C ILE A 32 0.03 23.19 2.47
N THR A 33 0.61 23.68 3.58
CA THR A 33 0.30 24.91 4.31
C THR A 33 -0.91 24.89 5.23
N THR A 34 -0.66 24.70 6.52
CA THR A 34 -0.98 25.61 7.65
C THR A 34 -0.80 24.81 8.94
N ASN A 35 -0.35 25.42 10.04
CA ASN A 35 -0.18 24.85 11.39
C ASN A 35 -1.46 24.19 11.97
N THR A 36 -1.93 23.12 11.34
CA THR A 36 -3.08 22.33 11.73
C THR A 36 -2.54 20.91 11.82
N ARG A 37 -2.43 20.38 13.03
CA ARG A 37 -2.14 18.95 13.21
C ARG A 37 -3.35 18.19 12.68
N CYS A 38 -3.35 17.89 11.39
CA CYS A 38 -4.47 17.20 10.78
C CYS A 38 -4.29 15.70 10.98
N ILE A 39 -5.38 15.04 11.35
CA ILE A 39 -5.43 13.58 11.52
C ILE A 39 -6.44 13.08 10.50
N ALA A 40 -5.96 12.25 9.57
CA ALA A 40 -6.81 11.59 8.58
C ALA A 40 -7.03 10.14 9.00
N CYS A 41 -8.30 9.72 9.06
CA CYS A 41 -8.69 8.36 9.41
C CYS A 41 -9.40 7.67 8.24
N THR A 42 -9.12 6.39 8.02
CA THR A 42 -9.76 5.57 6.99
C THR A 42 -10.09 4.18 7.52
N ARG A 43 -11.22 3.63 7.04
CA ARG A 43 -11.63 2.23 7.26
C ARG A 43 -11.18 1.29 6.13
N ALA A 44 -10.75 1.89 5.01
CA ALA A 44 -10.31 1.21 3.81
C ALA A 44 -8.77 1.26 3.69
N ALA A 45 -8.06 1.14 4.81
CA ALA A 45 -6.61 1.07 4.81
C ALA A 45 -6.16 -0.21 4.09
N ALA A 46 -5.48 -0.02 2.97
CA ALA A 46 -4.95 -1.09 2.15
C ALA A 46 -3.64 -0.64 1.50
N PHE A 47 -2.75 -1.59 1.28
CA PHE A 47 -1.47 -1.34 0.62
C PHE A 47 -1.06 -2.54 -0.23
N ARG A 48 -0.31 -2.26 -1.30
CA ARG A 48 0.31 -3.30 -2.12
C ARG A 48 1.62 -3.73 -1.49
N THR A 49 1.82 -5.03 -1.38
CA THR A 49 3.05 -5.65 -0.92
C THR A 49 3.29 -6.94 -1.68
N ASN A 50 4.53 -7.38 -1.73
CA ASN A 50 4.87 -8.70 -2.24
C ASN A 50 4.95 -9.68 -1.06
N ILE A 51 4.18 -10.77 -1.12
CA ILE A 51 4.18 -11.84 -0.13
C ILE A 51 4.46 -13.12 -0.90
N ASP A 52 5.53 -13.83 -0.54
CA ASP A 52 5.94 -15.08 -1.19
C ASP A 52 6.09 -14.98 -2.72
N GLY A 53 6.60 -13.84 -3.21
CA GLY A 53 6.79 -13.58 -4.64
C GLY A 53 5.52 -13.12 -5.37
N GLN A 54 4.37 -13.03 -4.69
CA GLN A 54 3.09 -12.64 -5.29
C GLN A 54 2.70 -11.21 -4.87
N ASP A 55 2.33 -10.40 -5.87
CA ASP A 55 1.78 -9.07 -5.63
C ASP A 55 0.39 -9.18 -5.01
N THR A 56 0.31 -8.74 -3.75
CA THR A 56 -0.86 -8.90 -2.89
C THR A 56 -1.33 -7.54 -2.41
N ILE A 57 -2.65 -7.35 -2.33
CA ILE A 57 -3.25 -6.19 -1.66
C ILE A 57 -3.62 -6.63 -0.25
N ALA A 58 -2.86 -6.15 0.74
CA ALA A 58 -3.19 -6.35 2.14
C ALA A 58 -4.22 -5.30 2.56
N GLN A 59 -5.35 -5.74 3.11
CA GLN A 59 -6.39 -4.86 3.65
C GLN A 59 -6.48 -5.03 5.17
N CYS A 60 -6.45 -3.92 5.90
CA CYS A 60 -6.46 -3.96 7.37
C CYS A 60 -7.78 -4.42 7.98
N SER A 61 -8.88 -4.32 7.22
CA SER A 61 -10.21 -4.78 7.62
C SER A 61 -10.54 -6.19 7.09
N SER A 62 -9.56 -6.93 6.56
CA SER A 62 -9.78 -8.29 6.05
C SER A 62 -9.52 -9.38 7.11
N GLY A 63 -10.31 -10.44 7.09
CA GLY A 63 -10.17 -11.61 7.97
C GLY A 63 -11.00 -11.56 9.24
N ASN A 64 -10.89 -12.60 10.07
CA ASN A 64 -11.72 -12.79 11.27
C ASN A 64 -11.14 -12.13 12.53
N ASP A 65 -9.82 -11.92 12.57
CA ASP A 65 -9.08 -11.48 13.76
C ASP A 65 -8.61 -10.02 13.65
N VAL A 66 -9.51 -9.14 13.22
CA VAL A 66 -9.17 -7.73 12.96
C VAL A 66 -8.66 -7.03 14.23
N ARG A 67 -9.13 -7.42 15.42
CA ARG A 67 -8.72 -6.80 16.70
C ARG A 67 -7.22 -6.89 16.95
N ASP A 68 -6.62 -8.06 16.70
CA ASP A 68 -5.21 -8.30 17.02
C ASP A 68 -4.27 -7.80 15.91
N ARG A 69 -4.78 -7.74 14.67
CA ARG A 69 -3.98 -7.35 13.49
C ARG A 69 -4.08 -5.88 13.13
N CYS A 70 -5.11 -5.18 13.62
CA CYS A 70 -5.41 -3.80 13.24
C CYS A 70 -4.22 -2.86 13.52
N GLN A 71 -3.58 -2.98 14.69
CA GLN A 71 -2.44 -2.14 15.04
C GLN A 71 -1.27 -2.31 14.07
N GLY A 72 -0.76 -3.53 13.94
CA GLY A 72 0.37 -3.80 13.04
C GLY A 72 0.05 -3.44 11.59
N CYS A 73 -1.19 -3.64 11.14
CA CYS A 73 -1.58 -3.26 9.79
C CYS A 73 -1.60 -1.74 9.57
N CYS A 74 -2.13 -0.96 10.51
CA CYS A 74 -2.11 0.50 10.39
C CYS A 74 -0.70 1.08 10.46
N GLU A 75 0.20 0.50 11.27
CA GLU A 75 1.61 0.90 11.31
C GLU A 75 2.30 0.67 9.96
N VAL A 76 2.05 -0.47 9.30
CA VAL A 76 2.60 -0.76 7.97
C VAL A 76 1.95 0.13 6.91
N TYR A 77 0.64 0.37 6.99
CA TYR A 77 -0.05 1.33 6.11
C TYR A 77 0.54 2.73 6.22
N ALA A 78 0.94 3.16 7.43
CA ALA A 78 1.62 4.44 7.62
C ALA A 78 3.01 4.46 6.96
N ILE A 79 3.81 3.40 7.11
CA ILE A 79 5.10 3.26 6.44
C ILE A 79 4.94 3.29 4.91
N TYR A 80 3.97 2.55 4.38
CA TYR A 80 3.66 2.52 2.95
C TYR A 80 3.36 3.92 2.39
N ASN A 81 2.78 4.78 3.23
CA ASN A 81 2.45 6.16 2.94
C ASN A 81 3.58 7.17 3.26
N GLY A 82 4.79 6.70 3.55
CA GLY A 82 5.94 7.55 3.86
C GLY A 82 5.85 8.26 5.21
N ARG A 83 5.22 7.63 6.22
CA ARG A 83 5.19 8.10 7.61
C ARG A 83 5.91 7.12 8.54
N GLN A 84 6.20 7.56 9.75
CA GLN A 84 6.74 6.69 10.80
C GLN A 84 5.63 5.84 11.43
N LYS A 85 5.98 4.66 11.94
CA LYS A 85 5.01 3.79 12.65
C LYS A 85 4.31 4.50 13.80
N ALA A 86 5.05 5.34 14.54
CA ALA A 86 4.55 6.09 15.69
C ALA A 86 3.52 7.18 15.31
N GLU A 87 3.41 7.50 14.03
CA GLU A 87 2.42 8.46 13.52
C GLU A 87 1.07 7.79 13.21
N ALA A 88 0.98 6.45 13.33
CA ALA A 88 -0.25 5.69 13.15
C ALA A 88 -0.98 5.48 14.47
N ALA A 89 -2.30 5.62 14.44
CA ALA A 89 -3.20 5.12 15.47
C ALA A 89 -4.19 4.14 14.85
N SER A 90 -4.56 3.10 15.59
CA SER A 90 -5.39 2.00 15.13
C SER A 90 -6.54 1.74 16.09
N PHE A 91 -7.75 1.60 15.55
CA PHE A 91 -8.93 1.31 16.35
C PHE A 91 -9.76 0.19 15.71
N PRO A 92 -9.96 -0.96 16.40
CA PRO A 92 -10.93 -1.95 15.95
C PRO A 92 -12.34 -1.42 16.21
N SER A 93 -13.13 -1.34 15.15
CA SER A 93 -14.52 -0.89 15.18
C SER A 93 -15.46 -2.05 15.52
N LYS A 94 -16.66 -1.72 16.04
CA LYS A 94 -17.67 -2.72 16.46
C LYS A 94 -18.20 -3.58 15.32
N ASP A 95 -18.15 -3.06 14.10
CA ASP A 95 -18.53 -3.74 12.85
C ASP A 95 -17.44 -4.69 12.32
N GLY A 96 -16.33 -4.86 13.06
CA GLY A 96 -15.21 -5.68 12.64
C GLY A 96 -14.26 -5.00 11.66
N SER A 97 -14.45 -3.71 11.35
CA SER A 97 -13.49 -2.96 10.53
C SER A 97 -12.31 -2.42 11.36
N CYS A 98 -11.15 -2.23 10.72
CA CYS A 98 -10.02 -1.54 11.31
C CYS A 98 -10.01 -0.08 10.84
N ILE A 99 -9.95 0.85 11.79
CA ILE A 99 -9.80 2.28 11.51
C ILE A 99 -8.34 2.64 11.70
N CYS A 100 -7.68 3.06 10.62
CA CYS A 100 -6.32 3.58 10.66
C CYS A 100 -6.35 5.11 10.58
N CYS A 101 -5.76 5.77 11.57
CA CYS A 101 -5.60 7.21 11.63
C CYS A 101 -4.12 7.56 11.54
N MET A 102 -3.78 8.62 10.82
CA MET A 102 -2.41 9.10 10.73
C MET A 102 -2.36 10.61 10.58
N THR A 103 -1.23 11.18 10.96
CA THR A 103 -0.92 12.58 10.65
C THR A 103 -0.84 12.75 9.14
N CYS A 104 -1.54 13.77 8.64
CA CYS A 104 -1.18 14.39 7.39
C CYS A 104 0.00 15.35 7.65
#